data_AF-A0A0P6XL59-F1
#
_entry.id   AF-A0A0P6XL59-F1
#
_cell.length_a   1.000
_cell.length_b   1.000
_cell.length_c   1.000
_cell.angle_alpha   90.00
_cell.angle_beta   90.00
_cell.angle_gamma   90.00
#
_symmetry.space_group_name_H-M   'P 1'
#
loop_
_entity.id
_entity.type
_entity.pdbx_description
1 polymer ?
#
loop_
_entity_poly.entity_id
_entity_poly.type
_entity_poly.pdbx_seq_one_letter_code
_entity_poly.pdbx_strand_id
1 'polypeptide(L)'
;MEQGWLYKENGVSADTHAKILYIEDDQEMIDLVSLILSRRGYEVKGAQGGRNGLEAIRNESFDLVLLDLMMPDLDGWDLYHILKSDEKTRDVPVIVITAKSQPIDKVLGLYIAKVEDYISKPFHPNELVASVEKVLSITPLT
;
A
#
# COMPACT_ATOMS: atom_id res chain seq x y z
N MET A 1 -17.67 -25.27 -37.74
CA MET A 1 -18.45 -25.24 -36.48
C MET A 1 -17.64 -26.03 -35.47
N GLU A 2 -17.09 -25.49 -34.39
CA GLU A 2 -17.08 -24.16 -33.78
C GLU A 2 -15.71 -23.95 -33.13
N GLN A 3 -15.30 -22.68 -33.05
CA GLN A 3 -14.10 -22.22 -32.36
C GLN A 3 -14.41 -22.06 -30.87
N GLY A 4 -13.44 -22.34 -30.00
CA GLY A 4 -13.52 -22.05 -28.57
C GLY A 4 -12.12 -21.89 -28.00
N TRP A 5 -11.62 -20.65 -28.10
CA TRP A 5 -10.27 -20.24 -27.76
C TRP A 5 -9.89 -20.54 -26.31
N LEU A 6 -8.77 -21.25 -26.16
CA LEU A 6 -8.03 -21.37 -24.92
C LEU A 6 -7.52 -19.96 -24.55
N TYR A 7 -8.17 -19.29 -23.60
CA TYR A 7 -7.61 -18.10 -22.98
C TYR A 7 -6.36 -18.53 -22.21
N LYS A 8 -5.19 -18.36 -22.85
CA LYS A 8 -3.95 -18.18 -22.09
C LYS A 8 -4.08 -16.84 -21.39
N GLU A 9 -4.44 -16.86 -20.12
CA GLU A 9 -4.16 -15.72 -19.25
C GLU A 9 -2.66 -15.47 -19.32
N ASN A 10 -2.30 -14.31 -19.88
CA ASN A 10 -0.92 -13.84 -19.93
C ASN A 10 -0.40 -13.78 -18.49
N GLY A 11 0.65 -14.56 -18.25
CA GLY A 11 1.19 -14.82 -16.92
C GLY A 11 1.53 -13.56 -16.14
N VAL A 12 0.93 -13.43 -14.98
CA VAL A 12 1.60 -12.91 -13.79
C VAL A 12 2.14 -14.15 -13.08
N SER A 13 3.45 -14.25 -12.89
CA SER A 13 4.06 -15.38 -12.18
C SER A 13 3.45 -15.51 -10.78
N ALA A 14 3.01 -16.71 -10.46
CA ALA A 14 2.31 -17.09 -9.23
C ALA A 14 3.18 -17.06 -7.95
N ASP A 15 4.14 -16.13 -7.85
CA ASP A 15 5.19 -16.19 -6.83
C ASP A 15 5.55 -14.82 -6.21
N THR A 16 4.59 -13.90 -6.14
CA THR A 16 4.81 -12.64 -5.42
C THR A 16 4.14 -12.71 -4.05
N HIS A 17 4.77 -13.39 -3.11
CA HIS A 17 4.40 -13.35 -1.68
C HIS A 17 4.85 -12.02 -1.05
N ALA A 18 4.51 -10.89 -1.68
CA ALA A 18 4.90 -9.59 -1.15
C ALA A 18 4.17 -9.33 0.17
N LYS A 19 4.93 -8.87 1.16
CA LYS A 19 4.46 -8.55 2.49
C LYS A 19 4.17 -7.05 2.59
N ILE A 20 2.91 -6.73 2.80
CA ILE A 20 2.38 -5.38 2.81
C ILE A 20 2.04 -5.00 4.25
N LEU A 21 2.57 -3.85 4.71
CA LEU A 21 2.15 -3.24 5.96
C LEU A 21 1.03 -2.24 5.67
N TYR A 22 -0.12 -2.37 6.33
CA TYR A 22 -1.17 -1.36 6.28
C TYR A 22 -1.29 -0.62 7.61
N ILE A 23 -1.00 0.68 7.60
CA ILE A 23 -1.03 1.56 8.77
C ILE A 23 -2.28 2.43 8.69
N GLU A 24 -3.21 2.19 9.60
CA GLU A 24 -4.59 2.68 9.57
C GLU A 24 -5.16 2.63 10.99
N ASP A 25 -5.99 3.57 11.44
CA ASP A 25 -6.58 3.51 12.79
C ASP A 25 -7.93 2.75 12.83
N ASP A 26 -8.61 2.63 11.69
CA ASP A 26 -9.85 1.86 11.53
C ASP A 26 -9.57 0.36 11.25
N GLN A 27 -9.91 -0.49 12.23
CA GLN A 27 -9.75 -1.94 12.12
C GLN A 27 -10.63 -2.56 11.02
N GLU A 28 -11.83 -2.04 10.76
CA GLU A 28 -12.70 -2.56 9.70
C GLU A 28 -12.08 -2.31 8.32
N MET A 29 -11.44 -1.16 8.15
CA MET A 29 -10.70 -0.83 6.93
C MET A 29 -9.46 -1.74 6.77
N ILE A 30 -8.72 -2.00 7.86
CA ILE A 30 -7.62 -2.98 7.85
C ILE A 30 -8.10 -4.34 7.36
N ASP A 31 -9.20 -4.84 7.93
CA ASP A 31 -9.74 -6.15 7.60
C ASP A 31 -10.22 -6.22 6.15
N LEU A 32 -10.88 -5.16 5.66
CA LEU A 32 -11.33 -5.05 4.28
C LEU A 32 -10.16 -5.08 3.29
N VAL A 33 -9.14 -4.24 3.50
CA VAL A 33 -7.95 -4.17 2.63
C VAL A 33 -7.19 -5.50 2.66
N SER A 34 -7.04 -6.09 3.84
CA SER A 34 -6.41 -7.41 4.01
C SER A 34 -7.15 -8.50 3.25
N LEU A 35 -8.49 -8.52 3.29
CA LEU A 35 -9.32 -9.45 2.53
C LEU A 35 -9.17 -9.26 1.01
N ILE A 36 -9.12 -8.02 0.54
CA ILE A 36 -9.00 -7.72 -0.90
C ILE A 36 -7.64 -8.20 -1.44
N LEU A 37 -6.56 -7.88 -0.73
CA LEU A 37 -5.19 -8.14 -1.19
C LEU A 37 -4.75 -9.60 -0.97
N SER A 38 -5.20 -10.26 0.10
CA SER A 38 -4.94 -11.69 0.32
C SER A 38 -5.52 -12.57 -0.78
N ARG A 39 -6.66 -12.19 -1.38
CA ARG A 39 -7.22 -12.87 -2.57
C ARG A 39 -6.35 -12.76 -3.82
N ARG A 40 -5.39 -11.83 -3.84
CA ARG A 40 -4.36 -11.68 -4.88
C ARG A 40 -3.03 -12.34 -4.51
N GLY A 41 -2.94 -13.01 -3.35
CA GLY A 41 -1.75 -13.71 -2.90
C GLY A 41 -0.79 -12.89 -2.05
N TYR A 42 -1.14 -11.64 -1.69
CA TYR A 42 -0.31 -10.79 -0.83
C TYR A 42 -0.50 -11.14 0.66
N GLU A 43 0.59 -11.07 1.44
CA GLU A 43 0.52 -11.10 2.90
C GLU A 43 0.29 -9.69 3.40
N VAL A 44 -0.82 -9.42 4.09
CA VAL A 44 -1.09 -8.09 4.68
C VAL A 44 -0.99 -8.18 6.19
N LYS A 45 -0.15 -7.32 6.77
CA LYS A 45 -0.11 -7.06 8.21
C LYS A 45 -0.73 -5.70 8.48
N GLY A 46 -1.82 -5.68 9.24
CA GLY A 46 -2.40 -4.44 9.75
C GLY A 46 -1.66 -3.91 10.98
N ALA A 47 -1.51 -2.60 11.07
CA ALA A 47 -1.03 -1.90 12.24
C ALA A 47 -1.99 -0.77 12.59
N GLN A 48 -2.63 -0.89 13.76
CA GLN A 48 -3.65 0.07 14.18
C GLN A 48 -3.01 1.36 14.69
N GLY A 49 -2.96 2.40 13.85
CA GLY A 49 -2.35 3.70 14.15
C GLY A 49 -0.84 3.80 13.88
N GLY A 50 -0.33 5.03 13.87
CA GLY A 50 1.01 5.34 13.39
C GLY A 50 2.13 4.80 14.29
N ARG A 51 1.93 4.73 15.61
CA ARG A 51 2.94 4.16 16.54
C ARG A 51 3.15 2.67 16.32
N ASN A 52 2.06 1.92 16.18
CA ASN A 52 2.11 0.49 15.92
C ASN A 52 2.71 0.23 14.53
N GLY A 53 2.40 1.08 13.54
CA GLY A 53 3.00 1.01 12.21
C GLY A 53 4.51 1.23 12.23
N LEU A 54 4.97 2.25 12.95
CA LEU A 54 6.39 2.55 13.10
C LEU A 54 7.16 1.45 13.84
N GLU A 55 6.55 0.85 14.85
CA GLU A 55 7.14 -0.30 15.54
C GLU A 55 7.24 -1.51 14.62
N ALA A 56 6.16 -1.83 13.89
CA ALA A 56 6.11 -2.98 12.99
C ALA A 56 7.19 -2.90 11.90
N ILE A 57 7.30 -1.77 11.20
CA ILE A 57 8.25 -1.61 10.09
C ILE A 57 9.72 -1.58 10.53
N ARG A 58 9.98 -1.31 11.81
CA ARG A 58 11.34 -1.39 12.38
C ARG A 58 11.74 -2.81 12.77
N ASN A 59 10.76 -3.66 13.05
CA ASN A 59 10.98 -5.03 13.53
C ASN A 59 10.92 -6.07 12.41
N GLU A 60 10.23 -5.78 11.32
CA GLU A 60 10.02 -6.69 10.19
C GLU A 60 10.22 -5.96 8.86
N SER A 61 10.63 -6.71 7.82
CA SER A 61 10.73 -6.19 6.45
C SER A 61 9.39 -6.26 5.74
N PHE A 62 9.11 -5.25 4.93
CA PHE A 62 7.91 -5.14 4.09
C PHE A 62 8.30 -4.67 2.70
N ASP A 63 7.58 -5.15 1.70
CA ASP A 63 7.78 -4.78 0.30
C ASP A 63 6.99 -3.53 -0.08
N LEU A 64 5.98 -3.17 0.72
CA LEU A 64 5.11 -2.02 0.50
C LEU A 64 4.44 -1.57 1.81
N VAL A 65 4.29 -0.26 1.96
CA VAL A 65 3.43 0.35 2.98
C VAL A 65 2.19 0.95 2.33
N LEU A 66 1.02 0.62 2.87
CA LEU A 66 -0.21 1.37 2.69
C LEU A 66 -0.38 2.27 3.92
N LEU A 67 -0.61 3.56 3.71
CA LEU A 67 -0.59 4.55 4.79
C LEU A 67 -1.82 5.45 4.76
N ASP A 68 -2.58 5.50 5.85
CA ASP A 68 -3.50 6.62 6.08
C ASP A 68 -2.75 7.85 6.60
N LEU A 69 -3.23 9.01 6.18
CA LEU A 69 -2.76 10.32 6.65
C LEU A 69 -3.55 10.82 7.86
N MET A 70 -4.78 10.35 8.06
CA MET A 70 -5.67 10.83 9.11
C MET A 70 -5.74 9.86 10.28
N MET A 71 -4.67 9.81 11.07
CA MET A 71 -4.64 9.01 12.30
C MET A 71 -4.58 9.92 13.54
N PRO A 72 -5.23 9.53 14.66
CA PRO A 72 -5.31 10.36 15.86
C PRO A 72 -4.02 10.38 16.70
N ASP A 73 -3.15 9.37 16.56
CA ASP A 73 -1.97 9.21 17.43
C ASP A 73 -0.70 9.86 16.85
N LEU A 74 -0.50 9.74 15.54
CA LEU A 74 0.62 10.30 14.77
C LEU A 74 0.12 10.69 13.38
N ASP A 75 0.37 11.92 12.95
CA ASP A 75 0.02 12.37 11.60
C ASP A 75 0.77 11.54 10.54
N GLY A 76 0.06 11.09 9.50
CA GLY A 76 0.67 10.18 8.53
C GLY A 76 1.76 10.83 7.68
N TRP A 77 1.77 12.16 7.49
CA TRP A 77 2.90 12.82 6.83
C TRP A 77 4.15 12.82 7.70
N ASP A 78 4.00 13.04 9.00
CA ASP A 78 5.11 12.94 9.95
C ASP A 78 5.68 11.51 9.96
N LEU A 79 4.80 10.50 9.98
CA LEU A 79 5.21 9.11 9.87
C LEU A 79 5.96 8.85 8.56
N TYR A 80 5.41 9.27 7.42
CA TYR A 80 6.07 9.14 6.12
C TYR A 80 7.48 9.74 6.12
N HIS A 81 7.65 10.94 6.67
CA HIS A 81 8.95 11.60 6.77
C HIS A 81 9.93 10.85 7.67
N ILE A 82 9.45 10.27 8.78
CA ILE A 82 10.25 9.39 9.63
C ILE A 82 10.73 8.18 8.83
N LEU A 83 9.83 7.52 8.10
CA LEU A 83 10.17 6.33 7.30
C LEU A 83 11.19 6.63 6.20
N LYS A 84 11.03 7.77 5.50
CA LYS A 84 11.95 8.17 4.42
C LYS A 84 13.29 8.70 4.92
N SER A 85 13.40 9.08 6.20
CA SER A 85 14.66 9.52 6.80
C SER A 85 15.50 8.36 7.35
N ASP A 86 14.87 7.26 7.76
CA ASP A 86 15.54 6.09 8.30
C ASP A 86 16.16 5.22 7.19
N GLU A 87 17.42 4.83 7.35
CA GLU A 87 18.16 4.02 6.36
C GLU A 87 17.51 2.66 6.09
N LYS A 88 16.84 2.08 7.10
CA LYS A 88 16.23 0.75 6.96
C LYS A 88 14.91 0.77 6.21
N THR A 89 14.20 1.89 6.21
CA THR A 89 12.83 1.97 5.71
C THR A 89 12.65 2.93 4.54
N ARG A 90 13.67 3.75 4.21
CA ARG A 90 13.54 4.79 3.18
C ARG A 90 13.19 4.27 1.80
N ASP A 91 13.66 3.07 1.47
CA ASP A 91 13.49 2.46 0.16
C ASP A 91 12.18 1.65 0.06
N VAL A 92 11.46 1.45 1.17
CA VAL A 92 10.15 0.81 1.15
C VAL A 92 9.17 1.76 0.46
N PRO A 93 8.51 1.36 -0.64
CA PRO A 93 7.54 2.21 -1.31
C PRO A 93 6.30 2.41 -0.43
N VAL A 94 5.64 3.55 -0.60
CA VAL A 94 4.46 3.95 0.17
C VAL A 94 3.34 4.36 -0.79
N ILE A 95 2.19 3.71 -0.66
CA ILE A 95 0.93 4.17 -1.25
C ILE A 95 0.12 4.82 -0.15
N VAL A 96 -0.33 6.05 -0.39
CA VAL A 96 -1.25 6.72 0.53
C VAL A 96 -2.69 6.28 0.25
N ILE A 97 -3.43 5.90 1.28
CA ILE A 97 -4.87 5.60 1.22
C ILE A 97 -5.58 6.46 2.25
N THR A 98 -6.30 7.49 1.82
CA THR A 98 -6.87 8.44 2.80
C THR A 98 -8.16 9.09 2.33
N ALA A 99 -8.99 9.52 3.29
CA ALA A 99 -10.13 10.40 3.01
C ALA A 99 -9.70 11.88 2.86
N LYS A 100 -8.50 12.26 3.30
CA LYS A 100 -7.91 13.59 3.05
C LYS A 100 -7.56 13.73 1.57
N SER A 101 -8.48 14.21 0.76
CA SER A 101 -8.39 14.13 -0.71
C SER A 101 -8.56 15.48 -1.41
N GLN A 102 -8.30 16.59 -0.71
CA GLN A 102 -8.33 17.89 -1.37
C GLN A 102 -7.23 17.96 -2.44
N PRO A 103 -7.42 18.72 -3.52
CA PRO A 103 -6.42 18.81 -4.60
C PRO A 103 -5.01 19.18 -4.10
N ILE A 104 -4.91 20.00 -3.05
CA ILE A 104 -3.63 20.39 -2.45
C ILE A 104 -2.93 19.22 -1.75
N ASP A 105 -3.67 18.30 -1.12
CA ASP A 105 -3.12 17.14 -0.41
C ASP A 105 -2.51 16.14 -1.41
N LYS A 106 -3.17 15.94 -2.55
CA LYS A 106 -2.63 15.13 -3.66
C LYS A 106 -1.39 15.75 -4.26
N VAL A 107 -1.36 17.08 -4.41
CA VAL A 107 -0.19 17.80 -4.93
C VAL A 107 1.00 17.66 -3.98
N LEU A 108 0.78 17.83 -2.67
CA LEU A 108 1.80 17.62 -1.64
C LEU A 108 2.32 16.17 -1.67
N GLY A 109 1.44 15.18 -1.71
CA GLY A 109 1.84 13.78 -1.71
C GLY A 109 2.64 13.36 -2.95
N LEU A 110 2.11 13.63 -4.14
CA LEU A 110 2.71 13.12 -5.37
C LEU A 110 3.92 13.93 -5.84
N TYR A 111 3.88 15.26 -5.70
CA TYR A 111 4.90 16.13 -6.30
C TYR A 111 5.95 16.64 -5.31
N ILE A 112 5.64 16.67 -4.01
CA ILE A 112 6.56 17.16 -2.99
C ILE A 112 7.14 15.99 -2.19
N ALA A 113 6.28 15.14 -1.62
CA ALA A 113 6.70 13.99 -0.82
C ALA A 113 7.24 12.82 -1.68
N LYS A 114 6.74 12.67 -2.92
CA LYS A 114 7.08 11.58 -3.87
C LYS A 114 6.65 10.19 -3.39
N VAL A 115 5.41 10.08 -2.90
CA VAL A 115 4.79 8.76 -2.71
C VAL A 115 4.57 8.08 -4.06
N GLU A 116 4.59 6.75 -4.06
CA GLU A 116 4.54 5.95 -5.29
C GLU A 116 3.13 5.91 -5.90
N ASP A 117 2.09 6.04 -5.06
CA ASP A 117 0.72 6.27 -5.52
C ASP A 117 -0.18 6.89 -4.43
N TYR A 118 -1.38 7.31 -4.83
CA TYR A 118 -2.36 7.96 -3.94
C TYR A 118 -3.79 7.52 -4.25
N ILE A 119 -4.45 6.89 -3.27
CA ILE A 119 -5.83 6.39 -3.34
C ILE A 119 -6.70 7.21 -2.39
N SER A 120 -7.84 7.69 -2.90
CA SER A 120 -8.82 8.44 -2.10
C SER A 120 -9.90 7.50 -1.58
N LYS A 121 -10.24 7.58 -0.29
CA LYS A 121 -11.41 6.90 0.27
C LYS A 121 -12.70 7.69 -0.08
N PRO A 122 -13.82 7.02 -0.43
CA PRO A 122 -13.95 5.59 -0.69
C PRO A 122 -13.31 5.21 -2.04
N PHE A 123 -12.77 3.99 -2.12
CA PHE A 123 -12.12 3.44 -3.31
C PHE A 123 -12.78 2.13 -3.76
N HIS A 124 -12.57 1.76 -5.03
CA HIS A 124 -12.97 0.45 -5.53
C HIS A 124 -11.87 -0.59 -5.28
N PRO A 125 -12.21 -1.88 -5.01
CA PRO A 125 -11.20 -2.92 -4.81
C PRO A 125 -10.20 -3.04 -5.97
N ASN A 126 -10.66 -2.85 -7.21
CA ASN A 126 -9.79 -2.90 -8.39
C ASN A 126 -8.80 -1.73 -8.46
N GLU A 127 -9.13 -0.56 -7.89
CA GLU A 127 -8.23 0.58 -7.82
C GLU A 127 -7.07 0.30 -6.87
N LEU A 128 -7.38 -0.24 -5.68
CA LEU A 128 -6.38 -0.69 -4.71
C LEU A 128 -5.43 -1.72 -5.31
N VAL A 129 -5.99 -2.76 -5.93
CA VAL A 129 -5.17 -3.83 -6.51
C VAL A 129 -4.30 -3.31 -7.65
N ALA A 130 -4.85 -2.50 -8.57
CA ALA A 130 -4.08 -1.97 -9.68
C ALA A 130 -2.91 -1.09 -9.20
N SER A 131 -3.11 -0.31 -8.14
CA SER A 131 -2.05 0.53 -7.56
C SER A 131 -0.95 -0.33 -6.91
N VAL A 132 -1.32 -1.34 -6.12
CA VAL A 132 -0.37 -2.28 -5.51
C VAL A 132 0.44 -3.03 -6.58
N GLU A 133 -0.23 -3.60 -7.58
CA GLU A 133 0.42 -4.34 -8.69
C GLU A 133 1.37 -3.42 -9.49
N LYS A 134 0.94 -2.18 -9.76
CA LYS A 134 1.78 -1.18 -10.44
C LYS A 134 3.04 -0.86 -9.64
N VAL A 135 2.94 -0.60 -8.33
CA VAL A 135 4.11 -0.24 -7.51
C VAL A 135 5.06 -1.42 -7.33
N LEU A 136 4.53 -2.62 -7.06
CA LEU A 136 5.36 -3.81 -6.86
C LEU A 136 6.01 -4.32 -8.15
N SER A 137 5.39 -4.15 -9.32
CA SER A 137 5.97 -4.56 -10.61
C SER A 137 7.14 -3.69 -11.09
N ILE A 138 7.33 -2.51 -10.49
CA ILE A 138 8.42 -1.58 -10.83
C ILE A 138 9.68 -1.85 -9.99
N THR A 139 9.56 -2.65 -8.92
CA THR A 139 10.68 -2.98 -8.03
C THR A 139 11.39 -4.24 -8.55
N PRO A 140 12.69 -4.20 -8.90
CA PRO A 140 13.40 -5.41 -9.29
C PRO A 140 13.41 -6.37 -8.11
N LEU A 141 12.98 -7.62 -8.33
CA LEU A 141 13.26 -8.72 -7.41
C LEU A 141 14.79 -8.79 -7.26
N THR A 142 15.29 -8.32 -6.12
CA THR A 142 16.71 -8.46 -5.75
C THR A 142 17.05 -9.88 -5.37
#